data_AF-A0A1H3YUA1-F1
#
_entry.id   AF-A0A1H3YUA1-F1
#
_cell.length_a   1.000
_cell.length_b   1.000
_cell.length_c   1.000
_cell.angle_alpha   90.00
_cell.angle_beta   90.00
_cell.angle_gamma   90.00
#
_symmetry.space_group_name_H-M   'P 1'
#
loop_
_entity.id
_entity.type
_entity.pdbx_description
1 polymer ?
#
loop_
_entity_poly.entity_id
_entity_poly.type
_entity_poly.pdbx_seq_one_letter_code
_entity_poly.pdbx_strand_id
1 'polypeptide(L)'
;MRKHFLVFGLSGLMTLGAFQHSIAAGKPTVTVQQQADQKELIGRWDLTVDMNGTPTPSWMEVKLSGFSTLVGYFVGNSGSARPVSKVNFDNGKFSFSIPPQWEKGQDLTVEGAISNGELQGTIVMPDGKKYNWKGVKAPYLKRTTAPTWGKPINLFNGKDLTGWKATGENQWIVKDGILTSPHSGSNLYTEQTFTDFKLHVEFRYHEGSNSGVYLRGRYECQIEDSKPETHPSSVLFSGIYGFLAPSEINTLGPDKWNSYDITLVGRMVTVVVNGKTVISNQEIPGITGGAIDSNEGAPGPIYFQGDHGPIEFRKVVITPAK
;
A
#
# COMPACT_ATOMS: atom_id res chain seq x y z
N MET A 1 -23.28 -86.69 3.41
CA MET A 1 -23.88 -85.71 4.34
C MET A 1 -25.02 -84.97 3.63
N ARG A 2 -26.24 -85.05 4.19
CA ARG A 2 -27.46 -84.21 4.07
C ARG A 2 -27.73 -83.44 2.75
N LYS A 3 -28.73 -83.86 1.95
CA LYS A 3 -30.16 -83.39 1.85
C LYS A 3 -30.33 -82.20 0.86
N HIS A 4 -30.86 -82.42 -0.36
CA HIS A 4 -32.28 -82.23 -0.80
C HIS A 4 -32.77 -80.77 -0.62
N PHE A 5 -33.40 -80.03 -1.56
CA PHE A 5 -34.50 -80.36 -2.49
C PHE A 5 -34.96 -79.09 -3.28
N LEU A 6 -35.65 -79.26 -4.44
CA LEU A 6 -36.77 -78.45 -5.05
C LEU A 6 -36.53 -76.94 -5.40
N VAL A 7 -37.14 -76.25 -6.40
CA VAL A 7 -37.99 -76.50 -7.60
C VAL A 7 -38.29 -75.14 -8.28
N PHE A 8 -38.63 -75.18 -9.58
CA PHE A 8 -39.39 -74.26 -10.46
C PHE A 8 -39.52 -72.74 -10.18
N GLY A 9 -39.53 -71.96 -11.28
CA GLY A 9 -40.32 -70.72 -11.34
C GLY A 9 -40.03 -69.82 -12.55
N LEU A 10 -40.77 -70.02 -13.66
CA LEU A 10 -40.95 -69.03 -14.72
C LEU A 10 -41.74 -67.82 -14.17
N SER A 11 -41.34 -66.58 -14.46
CA SER A 11 -42.27 -65.50 -14.85
C SER A 11 -41.51 -64.19 -15.08
N GLY A 12 -41.80 -63.56 -16.22
CA GLY A 12 -41.35 -62.22 -16.53
C GLY A 12 -42.06 -61.17 -15.69
N LEU A 13 -41.38 -60.05 -15.45
CA LEU A 13 -42.00 -58.82 -14.98
C LEU A 13 -41.56 -57.66 -15.88
N MET A 14 -42.58 -56.89 -16.29
CA MET A 14 -42.51 -55.71 -17.13
C MET A 14 -41.60 -54.62 -16.56
N THR A 15 -40.81 -54.00 -17.43
CA THR A 15 -40.15 -52.72 -17.18
C THR A 15 -41.17 -51.58 -17.32
N LEU A 16 -41.61 -51.02 -16.20
CA LEU A 16 -42.22 -49.69 -16.15
C LEU A 16 -41.13 -48.63 -16.26
N GLY A 17 -41.11 -47.89 -17.37
CA GLY A 17 -40.25 -46.72 -17.55
C GLY A 17 -40.71 -45.57 -16.67
N ALA A 18 -39.92 -45.26 -15.63
CA ALA A 18 -40.04 -44.01 -14.89
C ALA A 18 -39.19 -42.93 -15.58
N PHE A 19 -39.84 -41.94 -16.21
CA PHE A 19 -39.20 -40.70 -16.63
C PHE A 19 -38.75 -39.92 -15.38
N GLN A 20 -37.48 -40.03 -14.99
CA GLN A 20 -36.87 -39.08 -14.07
C GLN A 20 -36.54 -37.79 -14.82
N HIS A 21 -37.35 -36.75 -14.58
CA HIS A 21 -36.95 -35.37 -14.84
C HIS A 21 -35.81 -35.01 -13.89
N SER A 22 -34.58 -35.18 -14.36
CA SER A 22 -33.41 -34.59 -13.71
C SER A 22 -33.41 -33.10 -13.99
N ILE A 23 -33.86 -32.31 -13.02
CA ILE A 23 -33.57 -30.88 -12.98
C ILE A 23 -32.07 -30.76 -12.71
N ALA A 24 -31.29 -30.62 -13.78
CA ALA A 24 -29.89 -30.23 -13.66
C ALA A 24 -29.87 -28.82 -13.05
N ALA A 25 -29.46 -28.73 -11.78
CA ALA A 25 -29.10 -27.45 -11.17
C ALA A 25 -27.90 -26.91 -11.95
N GLY A 26 -28.17 -26.00 -12.90
CA GLY A 26 -27.15 -25.32 -13.68
C GLY A 26 -26.22 -24.57 -12.73
N LYS A 27 -24.94 -24.93 -12.73
CA LYS A 27 -23.89 -24.07 -12.16
C LYS A 27 -24.00 -22.71 -12.86
N PRO A 28 -23.97 -21.58 -12.13
CA PRO A 28 -24.01 -20.27 -12.76
C PRO A 28 -22.85 -20.19 -13.75
N THR A 29 -23.20 -20.11 -15.03
CA THR A 29 -22.23 -20.01 -16.12
C THR A 29 -21.82 -18.54 -16.15
N VAL A 30 -20.65 -18.22 -15.59
CA VAL A 30 -20.02 -16.90 -15.73
C VAL A 30 -19.93 -16.60 -17.22
N THR A 31 -20.49 -15.48 -17.66
CA THR A 31 -20.49 -15.11 -19.08
C THR A 31 -19.08 -14.72 -19.53
N VAL A 32 -18.76 -14.87 -20.82
CA VAL A 32 -17.46 -14.46 -21.40
C VAL A 32 -17.18 -12.98 -21.13
N GLN A 33 -18.22 -12.14 -21.13
CA GLN A 33 -18.12 -10.71 -20.78
C GLN A 33 -17.73 -10.52 -19.31
N GLN A 34 -18.38 -11.22 -18.37
CA GLN A 34 -18.05 -11.15 -16.95
C GLN A 34 -16.59 -11.59 -16.68
N GLN A 35 -16.08 -12.57 -17.43
CA GLN A 35 -14.69 -13.00 -17.34
C GLN A 35 -13.70 -11.98 -17.94
N ALA A 36 -14.09 -11.26 -18.98
CA ALA A 36 -13.28 -10.18 -19.56
C ALA A 36 -13.21 -8.97 -18.61
N ASP A 37 -14.34 -8.56 -18.05
CA ASP A 37 -14.42 -7.43 -17.11
C ASP A 37 -13.67 -7.74 -15.81
N GLN A 38 -13.73 -8.99 -15.33
CA GLN A 38 -12.96 -9.43 -14.16
C GLN A 38 -11.45 -9.31 -14.39
N LYS A 39 -10.97 -9.59 -15.62
CA LYS A 39 -9.55 -9.43 -15.96
C LYS A 39 -9.12 -7.97 -16.00
N GLU A 40 -10.01 -7.07 -16.39
CA GLU A 40 -9.73 -5.63 -16.42
C GLU A 40 -9.54 -5.06 -15.00
N LEU A 41 -10.32 -5.55 -14.03
CA LEU A 41 -10.17 -5.17 -12.61
C LEU A 41 -8.81 -5.59 -12.03
N ILE A 42 -8.26 -6.74 -12.43
CA ILE A 42 -6.99 -7.25 -11.90
C ILE A 42 -5.84 -6.28 -12.17
N GLY A 43 -5.11 -5.93 -11.12
CA GLY A 43 -3.97 -5.02 -11.16
C GLY A 43 -3.97 -4.06 -9.98
N ARG A 44 -3.12 -3.05 -10.08
CA ARG A 44 -2.92 -2.01 -9.07
C ARG A 44 -3.54 -0.71 -9.54
N TRP A 45 -4.13 0.04 -8.63
CA TRP A 45 -4.93 1.21 -8.94
C TRP A 45 -4.64 2.34 -7.98
N ASP A 46 -4.32 3.49 -8.56
CA ASP A 46 -4.20 4.76 -7.86
C ASP A 46 -5.60 5.34 -7.69
N LEU A 47 -6.03 5.54 -6.44
CA LEU A 47 -7.38 5.99 -6.11
C LEU A 47 -7.34 7.41 -5.54
N THR A 48 -8.32 8.21 -5.91
CA THR A 48 -8.56 9.53 -5.30
C THR A 48 -9.97 9.53 -4.71
N VAL A 49 -10.04 9.65 -3.39
CA VAL A 49 -11.29 9.79 -2.64
C VAL A 49 -11.61 11.27 -2.51
N ASP A 50 -12.82 11.68 -2.86
CA ASP A 50 -13.30 13.04 -2.66
C ASP A 50 -13.90 13.16 -1.25
N MET A 51 -13.10 13.65 -0.31
CA MET A 51 -13.51 13.91 1.06
C MET A 51 -14.03 15.35 1.18
N ASN A 52 -15.29 15.54 0.80
CA ASN A 52 -16.00 16.84 0.87
C ASN A 52 -15.29 17.97 0.09
N GLY A 53 -14.91 17.71 -1.15
CA GLY A 53 -14.19 18.64 -2.02
C GLY A 53 -12.67 18.59 -1.88
N THR A 54 -12.15 17.76 -0.96
CA THR A 54 -10.70 17.55 -0.80
C THR A 54 -10.30 16.23 -1.45
N PRO A 55 -9.49 16.26 -2.53
CA PRO A 55 -8.92 15.05 -3.13
C PRO A 55 -7.94 14.41 -2.14
N THR A 56 -8.21 13.17 -1.78
CA THR A 56 -7.46 12.43 -0.78
C THR A 56 -6.90 11.14 -1.39
N PRO A 57 -5.59 10.85 -1.21
CA PRO A 57 -4.98 9.68 -1.81
C PRO A 57 -5.41 8.37 -1.15
N SER A 58 -5.42 7.31 -1.96
CA SER A 58 -5.74 5.93 -1.58
C SER A 58 -5.27 5.00 -2.70
N TRP A 59 -5.21 3.71 -2.45
CA TRP A 59 -4.72 2.73 -3.43
C TRP A 59 -5.36 1.36 -3.21
N MET A 60 -5.49 0.58 -4.28
CA MET A 60 -5.82 -0.84 -4.17
C MET A 60 -5.04 -1.73 -5.15
N GLU A 61 -4.88 -2.99 -4.77
CA GLU A 61 -4.52 -4.08 -5.66
C GLU A 61 -5.64 -5.11 -5.67
N VAL A 62 -6.01 -5.57 -6.86
CA VAL A 62 -6.87 -6.75 -7.07
C VAL A 62 -6.06 -7.80 -7.81
N LYS A 63 -6.06 -9.03 -7.30
CA LYS A 63 -5.34 -10.17 -7.88
C LYS A 63 -6.16 -11.45 -7.79
N LEU A 64 -5.83 -12.40 -8.65
CA LEU A 64 -6.44 -13.72 -8.62
C LEU A 64 -5.74 -14.60 -7.58
N SER A 65 -6.51 -15.18 -6.68
CA SER A 65 -6.12 -16.26 -5.77
C SER A 65 -6.62 -17.59 -6.32
N GLY A 66 -5.69 -18.47 -6.69
CA GLY A 66 -6.01 -19.71 -7.40
C GLY A 66 -6.62 -19.42 -8.77
N PHE A 67 -7.79 -20.00 -9.06
CA PHE A 67 -8.40 -19.95 -10.39
C PHE A 67 -9.61 -19.01 -10.51
N SER A 68 -10.18 -18.54 -9.40
CA SER A 68 -11.49 -17.87 -9.43
C SER A 68 -11.67 -16.75 -8.41
N THR A 69 -11.05 -16.85 -7.23
CA THR A 69 -11.29 -15.88 -6.15
C THR A 69 -10.44 -14.64 -6.36
N LEU A 70 -11.07 -13.47 -6.43
CA LEU A 70 -10.34 -12.21 -6.35
C LEU A 70 -10.02 -11.88 -4.90
N VAL A 71 -8.79 -11.50 -4.64
CA VAL A 71 -8.27 -11.02 -3.36
C VAL A 71 -7.43 -9.77 -3.62
N GLY A 72 -6.88 -9.14 -2.59
CA GLY A 72 -6.16 -7.90 -2.83
C GLY A 72 -5.55 -7.25 -1.61
N TYR A 73 -5.25 -5.97 -1.78
CA TYR A 73 -4.85 -5.06 -0.71
C TYR A 73 -5.53 -3.70 -0.92
N PHE A 74 -5.75 -2.99 0.17
CA PHE A 74 -6.26 -1.63 0.16
C PHE A 74 -5.45 -0.74 1.11
N VAL A 75 -5.19 0.49 0.67
CA VAL A 75 -4.54 1.54 1.46
C VAL A 75 -5.48 2.75 1.51
N GLY A 76 -5.82 3.19 2.71
CA GLY A 76 -6.59 4.42 2.92
C GLY A 76 -5.72 5.66 2.81
N ASN A 77 -6.28 6.81 3.18
CA ASN A 77 -5.50 8.06 3.27
C ASN A 77 -4.49 8.06 4.42
N SER A 78 -4.71 7.20 5.41
CA SER A 78 -3.80 6.88 6.49
C SER A 78 -3.83 5.37 6.74
N GLY A 79 -2.95 4.91 7.64
CA GLY A 79 -2.83 3.50 7.97
C GLY A 79 -2.07 2.69 6.93
N SER A 80 -1.87 1.42 7.24
CA SER A 80 -1.02 0.53 6.43
C SER A 80 -1.84 -0.12 5.31
N ALA A 81 -1.15 -0.77 4.37
CA ALA A 81 -1.82 -1.68 3.45
C ALA A 81 -2.52 -2.80 4.22
N ARG A 82 -3.80 -3.02 3.93
CA ARG A 82 -4.65 -4.02 4.57
C ARG A 82 -5.04 -5.10 3.57
N PRO A 83 -4.94 -6.39 3.93
CA PRO A 83 -5.33 -7.48 3.03
C PRO A 83 -6.84 -7.47 2.82
N VAL A 84 -7.24 -7.65 1.56
CA VAL A 84 -8.63 -7.89 1.16
C VAL A 84 -8.77 -9.39 0.88
N SER A 85 -9.43 -10.09 1.80
CA SER A 85 -9.58 -11.55 1.73
C SER A 85 -10.48 -12.02 0.58
N LYS A 86 -11.39 -11.16 0.12
CA LYS A 86 -12.24 -11.41 -1.04
C LYS A 86 -12.72 -10.10 -1.65
N VAL A 87 -12.61 -9.98 -2.97
CA VAL A 87 -13.30 -8.98 -3.78
C VAL A 87 -14.48 -9.65 -4.46
N ASN A 88 -15.68 -9.25 -4.11
CA ASN A 88 -16.90 -9.69 -4.80
C ASN A 88 -16.95 -8.99 -6.16
N PHE A 89 -17.28 -9.72 -7.22
CA PHE A 89 -17.38 -9.17 -8.57
C PHE A 89 -18.61 -9.73 -9.26
N ASP A 90 -19.47 -8.84 -9.75
CA ASP A 90 -20.66 -9.19 -10.50
C ASP A 90 -21.01 -8.10 -11.52
N ASN A 91 -21.18 -8.48 -12.78
CA ASN A 91 -21.63 -7.59 -13.86
C ASN A 91 -20.91 -6.22 -13.92
N GLY A 92 -19.58 -6.23 -13.94
CA GLY A 92 -18.75 -5.02 -14.03
C GLY A 92 -18.65 -4.20 -12.73
N LYS A 93 -19.32 -4.64 -11.66
CA LYS A 93 -19.26 -4.04 -10.32
C LYS A 93 -18.46 -4.92 -9.37
N PHE A 94 -17.81 -4.29 -8.40
CA PHE A 94 -17.10 -4.99 -7.35
C PHE A 94 -17.33 -4.38 -5.99
N SER A 95 -17.11 -5.18 -4.95
CA SER A 95 -17.12 -4.71 -3.58
C SER A 95 -16.23 -5.54 -2.66
N PHE A 96 -15.78 -4.92 -1.58
CA PHE A 96 -15.12 -5.59 -0.47
C PHE A 96 -15.29 -4.78 0.81
N SER A 97 -15.00 -5.43 1.94
CA SER A 97 -14.97 -4.78 3.25
C SER A 97 -13.68 -5.14 3.97
N ILE A 98 -13.19 -4.21 4.79
CA ILE A 98 -12.03 -4.43 5.66
C ILE A 98 -12.33 -3.89 7.06
N PRO A 99 -11.89 -4.58 8.13
CA PRO A 99 -12.05 -4.08 9.49
C PRO A 99 -11.32 -2.75 9.73
N PRO A 100 -11.75 -1.93 10.70
CA PRO A 100 -11.01 -0.76 11.16
C PRO A 100 -9.58 -1.13 11.57
N GLN A 101 -8.62 -0.22 11.34
CA GLN A 101 -7.24 -0.40 11.78
C GLN A 101 -6.96 0.37 13.06
N TRP A 102 -7.14 1.69 12.96
CA TRP A 102 -6.94 2.65 14.06
C TRP A 102 -8.22 3.43 14.38
N GLU A 103 -9.15 3.41 13.44
CA GLU A 103 -10.45 4.01 13.53
C GLU A 103 -11.36 3.21 14.45
N LYS A 104 -12.40 3.87 14.98
CA LYS A 104 -13.49 3.23 15.71
C LYS A 104 -14.71 3.14 14.80
N GLY A 105 -15.51 2.09 14.96
CA GLY A 105 -16.79 1.95 14.30
C GLY A 105 -16.90 0.67 13.47
N GLN A 106 -17.61 0.77 12.36
CA GLN A 106 -17.93 -0.35 11.48
C GLN A 106 -16.79 -0.66 10.50
N ASP A 107 -16.89 -1.79 9.80
CA ASP A 107 -16.01 -2.10 8.67
C ASP A 107 -16.07 -0.99 7.62
N LEU A 108 -14.90 -0.66 7.06
CA LEU A 108 -14.82 0.15 5.86
C LEU A 108 -15.33 -0.69 4.70
N THR A 109 -16.23 -0.14 3.90
CA THR A 109 -16.75 -0.80 2.70
C THR A 109 -16.39 -0.02 1.44
N VAL A 110 -15.99 -0.73 0.39
CA VAL A 110 -15.69 -0.17 -0.93
C VAL A 110 -16.62 -0.83 -1.92
N GLU A 111 -17.28 -0.01 -2.74
CA GLU A 111 -18.05 -0.44 -3.90
C GLU A 111 -17.55 0.33 -5.12
N GLY A 112 -17.37 -0.36 -6.25
CA GLY A 112 -16.90 0.28 -7.47
C GLY A 112 -17.42 -0.40 -8.73
N ALA A 113 -17.21 0.27 -9.85
CA ALA A 113 -17.49 -0.23 -11.18
C ALA A 113 -16.38 0.19 -12.14
N ILE A 114 -16.17 -0.63 -13.17
CA ILE A 114 -15.26 -0.33 -14.28
C ILE A 114 -16.02 0.51 -15.32
N SER A 115 -15.41 1.60 -15.78
CA SER A 115 -15.94 2.38 -16.89
C SER A 115 -14.79 2.99 -17.69
N ASN A 116 -14.72 2.66 -18.98
CA ASN A 116 -13.72 3.20 -19.91
C ASN A 116 -12.25 3.04 -19.45
N GLY A 117 -11.89 1.90 -18.86
CA GLY A 117 -10.53 1.66 -18.36
C GLY A 117 -10.20 2.34 -17.03
N GLU A 118 -11.15 3.07 -16.45
CA GLU A 118 -11.06 3.67 -15.12
C GLU A 118 -11.99 2.97 -14.13
N LEU A 119 -11.74 3.18 -12.85
CA LEU A 119 -12.63 2.77 -11.77
C LEU A 119 -13.32 4.00 -11.18
N GLN A 120 -14.55 3.82 -10.74
CA GLN A 120 -15.22 4.80 -9.91
C GLN A 120 -16.18 4.11 -8.95
N GLY A 121 -16.47 4.75 -7.83
CA GLY A 121 -17.33 4.15 -6.84
C GLY A 121 -17.52 4.97 -5.59
N THR A 122 -17.91 4.27 -4.54
CA THR A 122 -18.11 4.87 -3.23
C THR A 122 -17.40 4.09 -2.15
N ILE A 123 -17.00 4.79 -1.09
CA ILE A 123 -16.36 4.23 0.09
C ILE A 123 -17.17 4.69 1.31
N VAL A 124 -17.50 3.76 2.20
CA VAL A 124 -18.09 4.08 3.50
C VAL A 124 -17.00 3.85 4.55
N MET A 125 -16.66 4.92 5.26
CA MET A 125 -15.63 4.91 6.30
C MET A 125 -16.18 4.28 7.59
N PRO A 126 -15.29 3.91 8.54
CA PRO A 126 -15.71 3.37 9.84
C PRO A 126 -16.63 4.27 10.66
N ASP A 127 -16.58 5.60 10.45
CA ASP A 127 -17.47 6.58 11.06
C ASP A 127 -18.86 6.67 10.39
N GLY A 128 -19.12 5.86 9.36
CA GLY A 128 -20.36 5.82 8.61
C GLY A 128 -20.46 6.83 7.47
N LYS A 129 -19.49 7.74 7.32
CA LYS A 129 -19.53 8.72 6.22
C LYS A 129 -19.21 8.05 4.89
N LYS A 130 -19.95 8.47 3.86
CA LYS A 130 -19.83 7.97 2.50
C LYS A 130 -19.17 9.01 1.61
N TYR A 131 -18.19 8.60 0.83
CA TYR A 131 -17.46 9.43 -0.12
C TYR A 131 -17.43 8.80 -1.51
N ASN A 132 -17.31 9.63 -2.53
CA ASN A 132 -17.07 9.17 -3.89
C ASN A 132 -15.56 9.01 -4.12
N TRP A 133 -15.18 8.10 -5.00
CA TRP A 133 -13.78 7.96 -5.40
C TRP A 133 -13.67 7.61 -6.89
N LYS A 134 -12.52 7.95 -7.47
CA LYS A 134 -12.11 7.56 -8.82
C LYS A 134 -10.77 6.85 -8.76
N GLY A 135 -10.50 6.00 -9.74
CA GLY A 135 -9.28 5.21 -9.80
C GLY A 135 -8.76 5.05 -11.22
N VAL A 136 -7.45 5.16 -11.37
CA VAL A 136 -6.73 4.89 -12.63
C VAL A 136 -5.72 3.78 -12.40
N LYS A 137 -5.35 3.05 -13.46
CA LYS A 137 -4.31 2.01 -13.33
C LYS A 137 -3.01 2.65 -12.82
N ALA A 138 -2.48 2.10 -11.74
CA ALA A 138 -1.19 2.51 -11.22
C ALA A 138 -0.10 2.17 -12.26
N PRO A 139 0.81 3.10 -12.60
CA PRO A 139 1.84 2.85 -13.60
C PRO A 139 2.85 1.82 -13.09
N TYR A 140 3.31 0.94 -13.99
CA TYR A 140 4.27 -0.11 -13.62
C TYR A 140 5.65 0.45 -13.23
N LEU A 141 6.04 1.59 -13.81
CA LEU A 141 7.30 2.29 -13.51
C LEU A 141 8.58 1.45 -13.66
N LYS A 142 8.53 0.38 -14.46
CA LYS A 142 9.71 -0.42 -14.76
C LYS A 142 10.68 0.36 -15.64
N ARG A 143 11.91 0.53 -15.15
CA ARG A 143 13.03 1.04 -15.95
C ARG A 143 13.68 -0.11 -16.72
N THR A 144 13.99 0.11 -17.99
CA THR A 144 14.65 -0.87 -18.87
C THR A 144 16.17 -0.75 -18.85
N THR A 145 16.69 0.36 -18.36
CA THR A 145 18.12 0.65 -18.23
C THR A 145 18.43 1.19 -16.84
N ALA A 146 19.65 0.96 -16.35
CA ALA A 146 20.10 1.55 -15.11
C ALA A 146 20.16 3.09 -15.22
N PRO A 147 19.71 3.84 -14.21
CA PRO A 147 19.82 5.30 -14.23
C PRO A 147 21.28 5.76 -14.22
N THR A 148 21.55 6.85 -14.94
CA THR A 148 22.79 7.60 -14.79
C THR A 148 22.60 8.61 -13.67
N TRP A 149 23.54 8.68 -12.72
CA TRP A 149 23.37 9.52 -11.54
C TRP A 149 23.87 10.96 -11.75
N GLY A 150 23.10 11.89 -11.18
CA GLY A 150 23.34 13.32 -11.06
C GLY A 150 24.52 13.68 -10.17
N LYS A 151 24.68 14.98 -9.92
CA LYS A 151 25.50 15.46 -8.81
C LYS A 151 24.67 15.39 -7.52
N PRO A 152 25.28 15.05 -6.37
CA PRO A 152 24.60 15.17 -5.08
C PRO A 152 24.17 16.62 -4.80
N ILE A 153 23.00 16.77 -4.18
CA ILE A 153 22.37 18.04 -3.79
C ILE A 153 22.07 17.95 -2.29
N ASN A 154 22.56 18.91 -1.51
CA ASN A 154 22.16 19.07 -0.12
C ASN A 154 20.78 19.73 -0.09
N LEU A 155 19.74 18.95 0.26
CA LEU A 155 18.38 19.46 0.36
C LEU A 155 18.17 20.28 1.63
N PHE A 156 18.86 19.93 2.72
CA PHE A 156 18.88 20.72 3.93
C PHE A 156 20.16 21.55 4.03
N ASN A 157 20.01 22.87 4.24
CA ASN A 157 21.11 23.82 4.22
C ASN A 157 21.74 24.09 5.61
N GLY A 158 21.18 23.53 6.69
CA GLY A 158 21.66 23.72 8.06
C GLY A 158 21.37 25.10 8.65
N LYS A 159 20.52 25.93 8.03
CA LYS A 159 20.27 27.32 8.45
C LYS A 159 18.80 27.64 8.58
N ASP A 160 17.99 27.25 7.60
CA ASP A 160 16.58 27.59 7.51
C ASP A 160 15.80 26.57 6.65
N LEU A 161 14.54 26.88 6.37
CA LEU A 161 13.64 26.05 5.57
C LEU A 161 13.62 26.44 4.08
N THR A 162 14.61 27.15 3.57
CA THR A 162 14.67 27.48 2.14
C THR A 162 14.63 26.20 1.31
N GLY A 163 13.68 26.10 0.38
CA GLY A 163 13.44 24.89 -0.43
C GLY A 163 12.50 23.87 0.24
N TRP A 164 11.90 24.20 1.38
CA TRP A 164 10.97 23.35 2.12
C TRP A 164 9.67 24.09 2.43
N LYS A 165 8.57 23.34 2.54
CA LYS A 165 7.25 23.86 2.86
C LYS A 165 6.54 22.94 3.85
N ALA A 166 5.88 23.54 4.83
CA ALA A 166 5.00 22.83 5.75
C ALA A 166 3.62 22.59 5.10
N THR A 167 2.98 21.47 5.43
CA THR A 167 1.61 21.18 4.95
C THR A 167 0.55 22.09 5.57
N GLY A 168 0.83 22.66 6.74
CA GLY A 168 -0.04 23.61 7.45
C GLY A 168 0.77 24.66 8.21
N GLU A 169 0.31 25.01 9.41
CA GLU A 169 1.03 25.92 10.30
C GLU A 169 2.40 25.35 10.64
N ASN A 170 3.46 26.08 10.31
CA ASN A 170 4.82 25.56 10.44
C ASN A 170 5.26 25.48 11.91
N GLN A 171 5.69 24.28 12.33
CA GLN A 171 6.34 24.03 13.62
C GLN A 171 7.83 23.69 13.48
N TRP A 172 8.30 23.46 12.26
CA TRP A 172 9.67 23.04 12.02
C TRP A 172 10.61 24.22 12.24
N ILE A 173 11.67 23.98 13.01
CA ILE A 173 12.69 24.97 13.33
C ILE A 173 14.07 24.43 12.96
N VAL A 174 15.01 25.34 12.73
CA VAL A 174 16.43 24.99 12.63
C VAL A 174 17.14 25.47 13.89
N LYS A 175 17.71 24.54 14.65
CA LYS A 175 18.47 24.80 15.87
C LYS A 175 19.86 24.20 15.75
N ASP A 176 20.91 25.01 15.88
CA ASP A 176 22.30 24.56 15.84
C ASP A 176 22.66 23.70 14.61
N GLY A 177 22.07 24.03 13.46
CA GLY A 177 22.28 23.29 12.21
C GLY A 177 21.45 22.00 12.08
N ILE A 178 20.49 21.78 12.98
CA ILE A 178 19.60 20.62 13.00
C ILE A 178 18.18 21.08 12.67
N LEU A 179 17.53 20.44 11.71
CA LEU A 179 16.11 20.58 11.43
C LEU A 179 15.33 19.77 12.47
N THR A 180 14.44 20.43 13.22
CA THR A 180 13.73 19.82 14.35
C THR A 180 12.23 20.04 14.23
N SER A 181 11.45 18.97 14.39
CA SER A 181 10.04 19.03 14.77
C SER A 181 9.94 18.76 16.27
N PRO A 182 9.59 19.76 17.11
CA PRO A 182 9.63 19.61 18.57
C PRO A 182 8.41 18.86 19.15
N HIS A 183 7.33 18.75 18.39
CA HIS A 183 6.08 18.09 18.76
C HIS A 183 5.31 17.66 17.51
N SER A 184 4.20 16.94 17.69
CA SER A 184 3.26 16.63 16.61
C SER A 184 2.63 17.89 15.99
N GLY A 185 2.49 17.90 14.67
CA GLY A 185 1.64 18.83 13.91
C GLY A 185 1.96 18.81 12.41
N SER A 186 2.43 19.88 11.79
CA SER A 186 2.59 19.91 10.32
C SER A 186 3.69 18.96 9.81
N ASN A 187 3.44 18.36 8.65
CA ASN A 187 4.43 17.63 7.88
C ASN A 187 5.28 18.60 7.04
N LEU A 188 6.47 18.20 6.60
CA LEU A 188 7.41 19.05 5.86
C LEU A 188 7.82 18.39 4.54
N TYR A 189 7.85 19.12 3.45
CA TYR A 189 8.29 18.58 2.16
C TYR A 189 9.15 19.53 1.36
N THR A 190 10.00 18.98 0.50
CA THR A 190 10.81 19.77 -0.43
C THR A 190 9.95 20.40 -1.51
N GLU A 191 10.26 21.63 -1.90
CA GLU A 191 9.62 22.27 -3.06
C GLU A 191 10.06 21.60 -4.39
N GLN A 192 11.28 21.06 -4.42
CA GLN A 192 11.77 20.28 -5.55
C GLN A 192 11.14 18.89 -5.57
N THR A 193 10.93 18.36 -6.78
CA THR A 193 10.38 17.02 -7.02
C THR A 193 11.36 16.16 -7.80
N PHE A 194 11.35 14.85 -7.53
CA PHE A 194 12.31 13.89 -8.06
C PHE A 194 11.62 12.64 -8.61
N THR A 195 12.25 12.00 -9.60
CA THR A 195 11.84 10.69 -10.13
C THR A 195 12.65 9.59 -9.46
N ASP A 196 13.73 9.14 -10.10
CA ASP A 196 14.64 8.13 -9.59
C ASP A 196 15.80 8.84 -8.86
N PHE A 197 16.24 8.31 -7.72
CA PHE A 197 17.27 8.97 -6.90
C PHE A 197 17.98 8.01 -5.95
N LYS A 198 19.13 8.46 -5.45
CA LYS A 198 19.71 8.03 -4.19
C LYS A 198 19.50 9.11 -3.13
N LEU A 199 19.05 8.74 -1.95
CA LEU A 199 18.79 9.65 -0.85
C LEU A 199 19.56 9.20 0.38
N HIS A 200 20.31 10.11 0.98
CA HIS A 200 20.96 9.94 2.27
C HIS A 200 20.30 10.86 3.29
N VAL A 201 19.87 10.31 4.42
CA VAL A 201 19.24 11.05 5.52
C VAL A 201 19.87 10.64 6.84
N GLU A 202 20.25 11.61 7.67
CA GLU A 202 20.67 11.39 9.05
C GLU A 202 19.64 12.01 10.00
N PHE A 203 19.09 11.19 10.88
CA PHE A 203 17.97 11.55 11.74
C PHE A 203 18.13 11.03 13.18
N ARG A 204 17.43 11.66 14.12
CA ARG A 204 17.37 11.26 15.52
C ARG A 204 15.93 11.39 16.00
N TYR A 205 15.39 10.33 16.56
CA TYR A 205 14.05 10.27 17.16
C TYR A 205 14.16 10.10 18.68
N HIS A 206 13.14 10.52 19.43
CA HIS A 206 13.07 10.32 20.88
C HIS A 206 12.28 9.05 21.24
N GLU A 207 12.40 8.58 22.47
CA GLU A 207 11.65 7.43 22.98
C GLU A 207 10.14 7.59 22.72
N GLY A 208 9.52 6.55 22.18
CA GLY A 208 8.10 6.53 21.81
C GLY A 208 7.69 7.39 20.61
N SER A 209 8.63 8.04 19.92
CA SER A 209 8.33 8.88 18.75
C SER A 209 8.06 8.06 17.48
N ASN A 210 7.30 8.65 16.57
CA ASN A 210 6.99 8.12 15.25
C ASN A 210 7.04 9.23 14.19
N SER A 211 7.61 8.92 13.03
CA SER A 211 7.85 9.79 11.90
C SER A 211 8.09 8.91 10.66
N GLY A 212 8.47 9.50 9.53
CA GLY A 212 8.74 8.75 8.32
C GLY A 212 9.37 9.62 7.24
N VAL A 213 10.19 9.00 6.40
CA VAL A 213 10.73 9.62 5.18
C VAL A 213 9.95 9.11 3.99
N TYR A 214 9.12 9.97 3.41
CA TYR A 214 8.32 9.63 2.23
C TYR A 214 9.11 9.90 0.97
N LEU A 215 9.30 8.85 0.20
CA LEU A 215 9.94 8.87 -1.11
C LEU A 215 8.91 9.34 -2.14
N ARG A 216 9.24 10.40 -2.88
CA ARG A 216 8.32 11.07 -3.81
C ARG A 216 6.99 11.51 -3.15
N GLY A 217 6.98 11.73 -1.84
CA GLY A 217 5.78 12.06 -1.07
C GLY A 217 4.75 10.93 -1.00
N ARG A 218 5.11 9.68 -1.34
CA ARG A 218 4.17 8.58 -1.55
C ARG A 218 4.54 7.26 -0.89
N TYR A 219 5.82 6.99 -0.68
CA TYR A 219 6.28 5.75 -0.06
C TYR A 219 7.02 6.04 1.24
N GLU A 220 6.38 5.77 2.35
CA GLU A 220 6.97 5.97 3.67
C GLU A 220 8.02 4.90 3.97
N CYS A 221 9.26 5.32 4.18
CA CYS A 221 10.24 4.56 4.93
C CYS A 221 10.11 4.94 6.41
N GLN A 222 9.62 3.99 7.21
CA GLN A 222 9.16 4.21 8.58
C GLN A 222 10.29 4.63 9.53
N ILE A 223 10.01 5.58 10.43
CA ILE A 223 10.85 5.91 11.59
C ILE A 223 9.97 5.78 12.83
N GLU A 224 10.19 4.75 13.64
CA GLU A 224 9.53 4.64 14.95
C GLU A 224 10.47 4.01 15.97
N ASP A 225 10.14 4.16 17.25
CA ASP A 225 10.89 3.56 18.35
C ASP A 225 10.67 2.04 18.49
N SER A 226 11.12 1.29 17.48
CA SER A 226 11.12 -0.18 17.50
C SER A 226 12.35 -0.73 18.23
N LYS A 227 12.16 -1.75 19.05
CA LYS A 227 13.28 -2.42 19.74
C LYS A 227 14.04 -3.36 18.80
N PRO A 228 15.39 -3.37 18.80
CA PRO A 228 16.20 -4.21 17.91
C PRO A 228 15.88 -5.72 17.93
N GLU A 229 15.42 -6.24 19.07
CA GLU A 229 15.04 -7.64 19.27
C GLU A 229 13.65 -8.00 18.74
N THR A 230 12.87 -7.01 18.29
CA THR A 230 11.52 -7.22 17.74
C THR A 230 11.61 -7.94 16.40
N HIS A 231 10.72 -8.89 16.16
CA HIS A 231 10.59 -9.47 14.82
C HIS A 231 10.27 -8.34 13.82
N PRO A 232 11.07 -8.16 12.75
CA PRO A 232 10.83 -7.07 11.81
C PRO A 232 9.46 -7.21 11.13
N SER A 233 8.86 -6.07 10.83
CA SER A 233 7.56 -5.95 10.16
C SER A 233 7.56 -4.69 9.29
N SER A 234 6.70 -4.66 8.27
CA SER A 234 6.60 -3.52 7.34
C SER A 234 6.07 -2.25 7.99
N VAL A 235 5.48 -2.31 9.19
CA VAL A 235 4.97 -1.15 9.93
C VAL A 235 5.95 -0.61 10.97
N LEU A 236 7.07 -1.32 11.20
CA LEU A 236 8.11 -0.98 12.18
C LEU A 236 9.28 -0.25 11.51
N PHE A 237 10.24 0.20 12.32
CA PHE A 237 11.43 0.95 11.90
C PHE A 237 12.07 0.39 10.61
N SER A 238 12.28 1.27 9.63
CA SER A 238 12.84 1.00 8.29
C SER A 238 12.00 0.15 7.32
N GLY A 239 10.80 -0.27 7.73
CA GLY A 239 9.83 -0.85 6.79
C GLY A 239 9.35 0.17 5.75
N ILE A 240 9.02 -0.31 4.54
CA ILE A 240 8.17 0.48 3.65
C ILE A 240 6.74 0.26 4.10
N TYR A 241 6.14 1.30 4.67
CA TYR A 241 5.00 1.18 5.57
C TYR A 241 3.86 0.34 4.99
N GLY A 242 3.56 -0.79 5.64
CA GLY A 242 2.50 -1.72 5.24
C GLY A 242 2.84 -2.69 4.11
N PHE A 243 3.96 -2.52 3.39
CA PHE A 243 4.30 -3.38 2.25
C PHE A 243 5.55 -4.23 2.45
N LEU A 244 6.69 -3.62 2.77
CA LEU A 244 7.98 -4.30 2.76
C LEU A 244 8.57 -4.31 4.16
N ALA A 245 8.71 -5.50 4.73
CA ALA A 245 9.41 -5.68 5.99
C ALA A 245 10.93 -5.63 5.77
N PRO A 246 11.68 -4.94 6.64
CA PRO A 246 13.14 -5.03 6.62
C PRO A 246 13.58 -6.44 7.06
N SER A 247 14.80 -6.84 6.74
CA SER A 247 15.37 -8.12 7.19
C SER A 247 15.62 -8.17 8.69
N GLU A 248 15.80 -7.00 9.33
CA GLU A 248 15.97 -6.85 10.78
C GLU A 248 15.73 -5.38 11.21
N ILE A 249 15.57 -5.15 12.51
CA ILE A 249 15.50 -3.80 13.08
C ILE A 249 16.93 -3.33 13.41
N ASN A 250 17.58 -2.64 12.47
CA ASN A 250 18.97 -2.17 12.61
C ASN A 250 19.10 -0.72 13.15
N THR A 251 18.26 -0.32 14.11
CA THR A 251 18.33 1.01 14.74
C THR A 251 19.47 1.09 15.76
N LEU A 252 20.03 2.29 15.95
CA LEU A 252 20.91 2.58 17.08
C LEU A 252 20.12 2.85 18.39
N GLY A 253 18.81 3.05 18.28
CA GLY A 253 17.88 3.41 19.37
C GLY A 253 17.55 4.90 19.41
N PRO A 254 16.67 5.31 20.35
CA PRO A 254 16.30 6.71 20.55
C PRO A 254 17.51 7.55 20.97
N ASP A 255 17.41 8.86 20.73
CA ASP A 255 18.42 9.89 21.05
C ASP A 255 19.79 9.70 20.39
N LYS A 256 19.89 8.79 19.42
CA LYS A 256 21.07 8.56 18.61
C LYS A 256 20.81 8.88 17.14
N TRP A 257 21.88 9.31 16.48
CA TRP A 257 21.86 9.61 15.06
C TRP A 257 21.86 8.32 14.24
N ASN A 258 20.69 7.99 13.70
CA ASN A 258 20.48 6.95 12.72
C ASN A 258 20.68 7.51 11.31
N SER A 259 20.91 6.62 10.35
CA SER A 259 21.06 6.99 8.94
C SER A 259 20.33 6.03 8.02
N TYR A 260 19.72 6.59 6.98
CA TYR A 260 19.19 5.87 5.83
C TYR A 260 19.96 6.25 4.57
N ASP A 261 20.43 5.25 3.83
CA ASP A 261 20.78 5.37 2.42
C ASP A 261 19.75 4.59 1.60
N ILE A 262 18.95 5.32 0.84
CA ILE A 262 17.83 4.77 0.05
C ILE A 262 18.12 4.96 -1.42
N THR A 263 18.04 3.90 -2.20
CA THR A 263 18.04 3.99 -3.67
C THR A 263 16.65 3.64 -4.17
N LEU A 264 16.02 4.56 -4.92
CA LEU A 264 14.72 4.35 -5.56
C LEU A 264 14.86 4.50 -7.08
N VAL A 265 14.53 3.44 -7.82
CA VAL A 265 14.53 3.41 -9.29
C VAL A 265 13.19 2.90 -9.78
N GLY A 266 12.36 3.77 -10.33
CA GLY A 266 10.95 3.46 -10.54
C GLY A 266 10.27 3.14 -9.21
N ARG A 267 9.93 1.85 -9.00
CA ARG A 267 9.37 1.31 -7.74
C ARG A 267 10.34 0.38 -7.01
N MET A 268 11.52 0.14 -7.57
CA MET A 268 12.51 -0.74 -6.96
C MET A 268 13.27 0.04 -5.89
N VAL A 269 13.20 -0.42 -4.64
CA VAL A 269 13.80 0.22 -3.48
C VAL A 269 14.87 -0.67 -2.84
N THR A 270 15.99 -0.04 -2.50
CA THR A 270 16.98 -0.57 -1.57
C THR A 270 17.08 0.38 -0.40
N VAL A 271 17.02 -0.15 0.83
CA VAL A 271 17.17 0.61 2.07
C VAL A 271 18.36 0.05 2.85
N VAL A 272 19.33 0.93 3.10
CA VAL A 272 20.49 0.67 3.96
C VAL A 272 20.32 1.51 5.22
N VAL A 273 20.40 0.87 6.38
CA VAL A 273 20.25 1.49 7.69
C VAL A 273 21.57 1.37 8.42
N ASN A 274 22.16 2.49 8.84
CA ASN A 274 23.42 2.48 9.61
C ASN A 274 24.51 1.61 8.97
N GLY A 275 24.63 1.65 7.65
CA GLY A 275 25.59 0.87 6.87
C GLY A 275 25.20 -0.58 6.55
N LYS A 276 24.05 -1.07 7.02
CA LYS A 276 23.57 -2.45 6.75
C LYS A 276 22.35 -2.43 5.82
N THR A 277 22.39 -3.19 4.73
CA THR A 277 21.22 -3.33 3.84
C THR A 277 20.14 -4.15 4.53
N VAL A 278 18.94 -3.58 4.70
CA VAL A 278 17.79 -4.24 5.32
C VAL A 278 16.65 -4.51 4.36
N ILE A 279 16.54 -3.75 3.26
CA ILE A 279 15.67 -4.05 2.11
C ILE A 279 16.55 -3.99 0.87
N SER A 280 16.58 -5.07 0.08
CA SER A 280 17.45 -5.18 -1.09
C SER A 280 16.62 -5.29 -2.37
N ASN A 281 16.61 -4.21 -3.16
CA ASN A 281 16.02 -4.14 -4.51
C ASN A 281 14.64 -4.80 -4.62
N GLN A 282 13.69 -4.39 -3.78
CA GLN A 282 12.32 -4.90 -3.78
C GLN A 282 11.36 -3.92 -4.44
N GLU A 283 10.30 -4.42 -5.08
CA GLU A 283 9.27 -3.58 -5.68
C GLU A 283 8.31 -3.06 -4.61
N ILE A 284 8.10 -1.75 -4.55
CA ILE A 284 7.04 -1.14 -3.73
C ILE A 284 5.68 -1.32 -4.43
N PRO A 285 4.72 -2.06 -3.85
CA PRO A 285 3.47 -2.37 -4.52
C PRO A 285 2.59 -1.16 -4.82
N GLY A 286 2.51 -0.18 -3.93
CA GLY A 286 1.58 0.95 -3.98
C GLY A 286 2.04 2.14 -3.16
N ILE A 287 1.31 3.26 -3.24
CA ILE A 287 1.47 4.35 -2.28
C ILE A 287 1.12 3.87 -0.86
N THR A 288 1.79 4.43 0.15
CA THR A 288 1.51 4.17 1.57
C THR A 288 0.47 5.14 2.10
N GLY A 289 -0.13 4.84 3.26
CA GLY A 289 -0.92 5.84 3.98
C GLY A 289 -0.08 7.09 4.27
N GLY A 290 -0.72 8.25 4.36
CA GLY A 290 -0.03 9.54 4.54
C GLY A 290 0.61 10.11 3.27
N ALA A 291 0.45 9.47 2.11
CA ALA A 291 0.89 10.01 0.83
C ALA A 291 0.27 11.39 0.54
N ILE A 292 0.95 12.22 -0.24
CA ILE A 292 0.47 13.56 -0.62
C ILE A 292 -0.55 13.52 -1.77
N ASP A 293 -0.44 12.53 -2.64
CA ASP A 293 -1.34 12.29 -3.78
C ASP A 293 -1.20 10.82 -4.28
N SER A 294 -2.09 10.42 -5.19
CA SER A 294 -2.08 9.10 -5.85
C SER A 294 -1.58 9.19 -7.30
N ASN A 295 -0.55 10.00 -7.58
CA ASN A 295 0.02 10.14 -8.91
C ASN A 295 1.42 9.54 -8.98
N GLU A 296 1.52 8.22 -8.86
CA GLU A 296 2.80 7.51 -8.79
C GLU A 296 3.68 7.72 -10.02
N GLY A 297 3.06 8.03 -11.16
CA GLY A 297 3.72 8.35 -12.42
C GLY A 297 4.56 9.62 -12.38
N ALA A 298 4.15 10.58 -11.56
CA ALA A 298 4.77 11.90 -11.50
C ALA A 298 6.02 11.93 -10.60
N PRO A 299 6.96 12.87 -10.88
CA PRO A 299 7.93 13.28 -9.88
C PRO A 299 7.24 13.67 -8.57
N GLY A 300 7.92 13.52 -7.44
CA GLY A 300 7.37 13.92 -6.14
C GLY A 300 8.45 14.39 -5.16
N PRO A 301 8.07 15.07 -4.08
CA PRO A 301 9.02 15.66 -3.14
C PRO A 301 9.67 14.60 -2.24
N ILE A 302 10.71 14.98 -1.50
CA ILE A 302 11.04 14.30 -0.24
C ILE A 302 10.14 14.91 0.84
N TYR A 303 9.49 14.07 1.63
CA TYR A 303 8.52 14.50 2.64
C TYR A 303 8.82 13.83 3.97
N PHE A 304 8.71 14.59 5.06
CA PHE A 304 8.90 14.15 6.43
C PHE A 304 7.58 14.26 7.19
N GLN A 305 7.22 13.16 7.84
CA GLN A 305 6.09 13.10 8.75
C GLN A 305 6.46 13.76 10.09
N GLY A 306 5.71 14.77 10.49
CA GLY A 306 5.89 15.55 11.72
C GLY A 306 4.65 15.57 12.62
N ASP A 307 3.60 14.83 12.28
CA ASP A 307 2.35 14.72 13.06
C ASP A 307 2.37 13.63 14.14
N HIS A 308 3.39 12.76 14.21
CA HIS A 308 3.39 11.58 15.11
C HIS A 308 4.50 11.57 16.19
N GLY A 309 5.17 12.69 16.39
CA GLY A 309 6.09 12.89 17.51
C GLY A 309 7.28 13.78 17.16
N PRO A 310 8.16 14.04 18.14
CA PRO A 310 9.37 14.80 17.89
C PRO A 310 10.39 14.05 17.02
N ILE A 311 11.02 14.75 16.09
CA ILE A 311 12.03 14.19 15.18
C ILE A 311 13.03 15.25 14.78
N GLU A 312 14.28 14.84 14.56
CA GLU A 312 15.37 15.72 14.14
C GLU A 312 16.11 15.15 12.94
N PHE A 313 16.55 16.04 12.05
CA PHE A 313 17.35 15.73 10.87
C PHE A 313 18.54 16.67 10.80
N ARG A 314 19.76 16.14 10.59
CA ARG A 314 20.96 16.99 10.43
C ARG A 314 21.53 16.99 9.02
N LYS A 315 21.15 16.01 8.20
CA LYS A 315 21.68 15.87 6.85
C LYS A 315 20.65 15.22 5.93
N VAL A 316 20.41 15.85 4.79
CA VAL A 316 19.52 15.35 3.73
C VAL A 316 20.20 15.62 2.40
N VAL A 317 20.70 14.57 1.75
CA VAL A 317 21.45 14.67 0.49
C VAL A 317 20.80 13.76 -0.53
N ILE A 318 20.44 14.31 -1.69
CA ILE A 318 19.85 13.55 -2.79
C ILE A 318 20.77 13.57 -4.01
N THR A 319 20.91 12.42 -4.68
CA THR A 319 21.56 12.31 -5.99
C THR A 319 20.49 11.86 -6.99
N PRO A 320 19.86 12.80 -7.72
CA PRO A 320 18.81 12.45 -8.68
C PRO A 320 19.38 11.76 -9.92
N ALA A 321 18.58 10.97 -10.63
CA ALA A 321 18.94 10.49 -11.96
C ALA A 321 19.02 11.65 -12.98
N LYS A 322 19.84 11.48 -14.02
CA LYS A 322 19.97 12.38 -15.18
C LYS A 322 19.16 11.89 -16.37
#